data_AF-A0A4S2M9B5-F1
#
_entry.id   AF-A0A4S2M9B5-F1
#
_cell.length_a   1.000
_cell.length_b   1.000
_cell.length_c   1.000
_cell.angle_alpha   90.00
_cell.angle_beta   90.00
_cell.angle_gamma   90.00
#
_symmetry.space_group_name_H-M   'P 1'
#
loop_
_entity.id
_entity.type
_entity.pdbx_description
1 polymer ?
#
loop_
_entity_poly.entity_id
_entity_poly.type
_entity_poly.pdbx_seq_one_letter_code
_entity_poly.pdbx_strand_id
1 'polypeptide(L)'
;MELYNVAGFLDVPWDPVVLHHETAMINETLVNTMEPSSTQVIHPIHTEALSSWASNTSTLPRTFVERIHLNSDMLRKFGYADRGIPPFYGKAEPEIELQTKKLRKNENFLKVFS
;
A
#
# COMPACT_ATOMS: atom_id res chain seq x y z
N MET A 1 -8.99 -11.89 -6.66
CA MET A 1 -8.53 -10.55 -7.07
C MET A 1 -9.55 -9.53 -6.59
N GLU A 2 -9.15 -8.62 -5.70
CA GLU A 2 -10.08 -7.72 -4.99
C GLU A 2 -10.85 -6.76 -5.91
N LEU A 3 -10.19 -6.16 -6.92
CA LEU A 3 -10.85 -5.22 -7.83
C LEU A 3 -11.96 -5.88 -8.67
N TYR A 4 -11.88 -7.18 -8.94
CA TYR A 4 -12.96 -7.92 -9.59
C TYR A 4 -14.22 -7.95 -8.70
N ASN A 5 -14.04 -8.17 -7.39
CA ASN A 5 -15.13 -8.14 -6.42
C ASN A 5 -15.73 -6.74 -6.29
N VAL A 6 -14.88 -5.70 -6.30
CA VAL A 6 -15.33 -4.30 -6.25
C VAL A 6 -16.13 -3.93 -7.51
N ALA A 7 -15.64 -4.30 -8.71
CA ALA A 7 -16.36 -4.05 -9.96
C ALA A 7 -17.73 -4.75 -9.96
N GLY A 8 -17.79 -6.02 -9.53
CA GLY A 8 -19.04 -6.76 -9.39
C GLY A 8 -20.00 -6.15 -8.36
N PHE A 9 -19.48 -5.64 -7.22
CA PHE A 9 -20.29 -4.93 -6.24
C PHE A 9 -20.90 -3.63 -6.81
N LEU A 10 -20.16 -2.93 -7.67
CA LEU A 10 -20.61 -1.70 -8.32
C LEU A 10 -21.43 -1.94 -9.60
N ASP A 11 -21.62 -3.18 -10.02
CA ASP A 11 -22.24 -3.56 -11.29
C ASP A 11 -21.56 -2.92 -12.52
N VAL A 12 -20.22 -2.87 -12.48
CA VAL A 12 -19.37 -2.36 -13.57
C VAL A 12 -18.62 -3.51 -14.24
N PRO A 13 -18.55 -3.58 -15.58
CA PRO A 13 -17.75 -4.59 -16.27
C PRO A 13 -16.28 -4.55 -15.86
N TRP A 14 -15.70 -5.73 -15.65
CA TRP A 14 -14.27 -5.87 -15.36
C TRP A 14 -13.40 -5.51 -16.57
N ASP A 15 -12.33 -4.75 -16.34
CA ASP A 15 -11.30 -4.44 -17.32
C ASP A 15 -9.91 -4.55 -16.65
N PRO A 16 -8.94 -5.32 -17.19
CA PRO A 16 -7.60 -5.44 -16.61
C PRO A 16 -6.82 -4.12 -16.55
N VAL A 17 -7.21 -3.09 -17.31
CA VAL A 17 -6.55 -1.76 -17.30
C VAL A 17 -6.49 -1.15 -15.89
N VAL A 18 -7.44 -1.50 -15.01
CA VAL A 18 -7.49 -0.99 -13.63
C VAL A 18 -6.29 -1.43 -12.77
N LEU A 19 -5.59 -2.49 -13.17
CA LEU A 19 -4.35 -2.95 -12.52
C LEU A 19 -3.12 -2.19 -12.99
N HIS A 20 -3.26 -1.37 -14.04
CA HIS A 20 -2.19 -0.60 -14.68
C HIS A 20 -2.49 0.91 -14.63
N HIS A 21 -3.02 1.38 -13.50
CA HIS A 21 -3.46 2.78 -13.33
C HIS A 21 -2.35 3.79 -13.61
N GLU A 22 -1.09 3.43 -13.35
CA GLU A 22 0.08 4.26 -13.59
C GLU A 22 0.22 4.64 -15.06
N THR A 23 -0.22 3.79 -15.98
CA THR A 23 -0.15 4.05 -17.44
C THR A 23 -1.07 5.17 -17.88
N ALA A 24 -2.21 5.34 -17.20
CA ALA A 24 -3.14 6.45 -17.44
C ALA A 24 -2.64 7.77 -16.82
N MET A 25 -1.81 7.67 -15.77
CA MET A 25 -1.28 8.82 -15.03
C MET A 25 -0.09 9.50 -15.70
N ILE A 26 0.54 8.86 -16.70
CA ILE A 26 1.66 9.42 -17.48
C ILE A 26 1.29 10.76 -18.16
N ASN A 27 0.01 11.00 -18.42
CA ASN A 27 -0.45 12.23 -19.08
C ASN A 27 -0.66 13.42 -18.14
N GLU A 28 -0.25 13.33 -16.85
CA GLU A 28 -0.20 14.35 -15.76
C GLU A 28 -1.46 15.19 -15.48
N THR A 29 -2.43 15.22 -16.38
CA THR A 29 -3.66 16.02 -16.34
C THR A 29 -4.71 15.44 -15.40
N LEU A 30 -4.54 14.19 -14.98
CA LEU A 30 -5.47 13.46 -14.11
C LEU A 30 -5.11 13.55 -12.63
N VAL A 31 -3.91 14.06 -12.27
CA VAL A 31 -3.41 14.07 -10.90
C VAL A 31 -3.00 15.48 -10.50
N ASN A 32 -3.57 15.98 -9.40
CA ASN A 32 -3.21 17.28 -8.85
C ASN A 32 -1.84 17.19 -8.14
N THR A 33 -0.82 17.87 -8.66
CA THR A 33 0.56 17.79 -8.12
C THR A 33 0.69 18.35 -6.70
N MET A 34 -0.30 19.12 -6.22
CA MET A 34 -0.32 19.66 -4.85
C MET A 34 -0.87 18.67 -3.81
N GLU A 35 -1.47 17.55 -4.23
CA GLU A 35 -1.99 16.55 -3.29
C GLU A 35 -0.85 15.66 -2.74
N PRO A 36 -0.80 15.40 -1.42
CA PRO A 36 0.28 14.62 -0.81
C PRO A 36 0.43 13.21 -1.37
N SER A 37 -0.66 12.60 -1.83
CA SER A 37 -0.68 11.24 -2.40
C SER A 37 -0.18 11.17 -3.84
N SER A 38 -0.03 12.30 -4.53
CA SER A 38 0.30 12.33 -5.96
C SER A 38 1.65 11.72 -6.27
N THR A 39 2.63 11.88 -5.39
CA THR A 39 3.96 11.26 -5.54
C THR A 39 3.93 9.74 -5.35
N GLN A 40 2.90 9.20 -4.69
CA GLN A 40 2.74 7.78 -4.42
C GLN A 40 1.92 7.11 -5.52
N VAL A 41 0.81 7.72 -5.91
CA VAL A 41 -0.19 7.13 -6.81
C VAL A 41 0.32 6.96 -8.24
N ILE A 42 1.33 7.73 -8.67
CA ILE A 42 1.96 7.60 -9.99
C ILE A 42 2.76 6.29 -10.14
N HIS A 43 3.04 5.58 -9.05
CA HIS A 43 3.76 4.32 -9.07
C HIS A 43 2.78 3.14 -9.19
N PRO A 44 3.16 2.08 -9.93
CA PRO A 44 2.31 0.90 -10.04
C PRO A 44 2.17 0.18 -8.68
N ILE A 45 1.08 -0.59 -8.52
CA ILE A 45 0.70 -1.27 -7.26
C ILE A 45 1.89 -2.03 -6.65
N HIS A 46 2.23 -1.75 -5.39
CA HIS A 46 3.39 -2.33 -4.73
C HIS A 46 3.18 -2.51 -3.23
N THR A 47 4.09 -3.23 -2.57
CA THR A 47 3.98 -3.53 -1.13
C THR A 47 4.87 -2.69 -0.21
N GLU A 48 5.53 -1.65 -0.73
CA GLU A 48 6.54 -0.89 0.05
C GLU A 48 6.01 -0.29 1.36
N ALA A 49 4.82 0.31 1.33
CA ALA A 49 4.28 1.04 2.48
C ALA A 49 3.63 0.14 3.56
N LEU A 50 3.39 -1.14 3.29
CA LEU A 50 2.57 -2.02 4.16
C LEU A 50 3.06 -2.09 5.61
N SER A 51 4.37 -2.06 5.82
CA SER A 51 4.99 -2.21 7.14
C SER A 51 5.99 -1.11 7.47
N SER A 52 6.02 -0.02 6.69
CA SER A 52 6.98 1.09 6.88
C SER A 52 6.78 1.79 8.23
N TRP A 53 5.53 1.88 8.71
CA TRP A 53 5.20 2.47 10.01
C TRP A 53 5.85 1.76 11.22
N ALA A 54 6.21 0.47 11.08
CA ALA A 54 6.86 -0.33 12.12
C ALA A 54 8.36 -0.54 11.85
N SER A 55 8.90 0.08 10.81
CA SER A 55 10.31 -0.06 10.45
C SER A 55 11.24 0.57 11.50
N ASN A 56 12.54 0.32 11.37
CA ASN A 56 13.55 0.96 12.21
C ASN A 56 13.74 2.45 11.90
N THR A 57 13.28 2.92 10.74
CA THR A 57 13.35 4.33 10.32
C THR A 57 12.06 5.09 10.63
N SER A 58 11.04 4.42 11.20
CA SER A 58 9.79 5.04 11.58
C SER A 58 9.99 6.14 12.63
N THR A 59 9.20 7.20 12.53
CA THR A 59 9.14 8.27 13.53
C THR A 59 8.37 7.87 14.79
N LEU A 60 7.65 6.74 14.74
CA LEU A 60 6.89 6.23 15.88
C LEU A 60 7.81 5.64 16.95
N PRO A 61 7.58 5.94 18.25
CA PRO A 61 8.33 5.32 19.33
C PRO A 61 8.21 3.78 19.30
N ARG A 62 9.32 3.06 19.52
CA ARG A 62 9.31 1.59 19.53
C ARG A 62 8.33 1.00 20.54
N THR A 63 8.25 1.63 21.72
CA THR A 63 7.28 1.28 22.76
C THR A 63 5.83 1.46 22.32
N PHE A 64 5.54 2.42 21.44
CA PHE A 64 4.22 2.60 20.86
C PHE A 64 3.92 1.49 19.86
N VAL A 65 4.85 1.23 18.92
CA VAL A 65 4.70 0.16 17.91
C VAL A 65 4.42 -1.19 18.58
N GLU A 66 5.22 -1.57 19.58
CA GLU A 66 5.08 -2.83 20.32
C GLU A 66 3.74 -2.98 21.05
N ARG A 67 3.07 -1.86 21.39
CA ARG A 67 1.89 -1.86 22.28
C ARG A 67 0.60 -1.40 21.60
N ILE A 68 0.66 -0.93 20.35
CA ILE A 68 -0.48 -0.32 19.64
C ILE A 68 -1.69 -1.26 19.56
N HIS A 69 -1.47 -2.56 19.50
CA HIS A 69 -2.51 -3.58 19.40
C HIS A 69 -3.16 -3.94 20.74
N LEU A 70 -2.49 -3.70 21.87
CA LEU A 70 -2.92 -4.21 23.18
C LEU A 70 -4.27 -3.65 23.62
N ASN A 71 -4.49 -2.35 23.38
CA ASN A 71 -5.67 -1.61 23.84
C ASN A 71 -6.52 -1.04 22.70
N SER A 72 -6.41 -1.59 21.49
CA SER A 72 -7.15 -1.08 20.33
C SER A 72 -8.29 -2.01 19.94
N ASP A 73 -9.49 -1.67 20.43
CA ASP A 73 -10.73 -2.36 20.08
C ASP A 73 -10.98 -2.35 18.57
N MET A 74 -10.60 -1.25 17.89
CA MET A 74 -10.78 -1.14 16.44
C MET A 74 -9.80 -2.01 15.65
N LEU A 75 -8.52 -2.09 16.06
CA LEU A 75 -7.58 -3.01 15.43
C LEU A 75 -8.01 -4.46 15.62
N ARG A 76 -8.63 -4.80 16.76
CA ARG A 76 -9.19 -6.12 17.01
C ARG A 76 -10.42 -6.39 16.14
N LYS A 77 -11.35 -5.43 16.11
CA LYS A 77 -12.58 -5.51 15.30
C LYS A 77 -12.29 -5.69 13.80
N PHE A 78 -11.24 -5.05 13.28
CA PHE A 78 -10.81 -5.20 11.89
C PHE A 78 -9.83 -6.37 11.66
N GLY A 79 -9.49 -7.14 12.70
CA GLY A 79 -8.69 -8.37 12.57
C GLY A 79 -7.17 -8.16 12.45
N TYR A 80 -6.65 -6.99 12.83
CA TYR A 80 -5.23 -6.68 12.82
C TYR A 80 -4.51 -6.96 14.14
N ALA A 81 -5.21 -6.84 15.28
CA ALA A 81 -4.56 -6.88 16.60
C ALA A 81 -3.85 -8.20 16.92
N ASP A 82 -4.38 -9.32 16.44
CA ASP A 82 -3.90 -10.68 16.79
C ASP A 82 -2.99 -11.30 15.71
N ARG A 83 -2.44 -10.47 14.79
CA ARG A 83 -1.62 -10.90 13.64
C ARG A 83 -0.12 -10.57 13.77
N GLY A 84 0.33 -10.19 14.96
CA GLY A 84 1.71 -9.73 15.21
C GLY A 84 1.91 -8.23 14.97
N ILE A 85 3.14 -7.76 15.20
CA ILE A 85 3.52 -6.35 15.07
C ILE A 85 4.83 -6.22 14.28
N PRO A 86 4.80 -5.66 13.05
CA PRO A 86 3.60 -5.31 12.28
C PRO A 86 2.75 -6.56 11.96
N PRO A 87 1.43 -6.42 11.69
CA PRO A 87 0.57 -7.53 11.32
C PRO A 87 1.07 -8.29 10.09
N PHE A 88 0.95 -9.61 10.10
CA PHE A 88 1.08 -10.40 8.87
C PHE A 88 -0.17 -10.19 7.99
N TYR A 89 -0.04 -9.34 6.97
CA TYR A 89 -1.13 -9.02 6.04
C TYR A 89 -1.41 -10.13 5.01
N GLY A 90 -0.51 -11.11 4.90
CA GLY A 90 -0.56 -12.16 3.88
C GLY A 90 0.64 -12.06 2.92
N LYS A 91 0.68 -12.99 1.97
CA LYS A 91 1.69 -12.99 0.89
C LYS A 91 1.10 -12.31 -0.33
N ALA A 92 1.85 -11.38 -0.92
CA ALA A 92 1.44 -10.73 -2.16
C ALA A 92 1.52 -11.70 -3.35
N GLU A 93 0.77 -11.38 -4.41
CA GLU A 93 0.86 -12.13 -5.66
C GLU A 93 2.28 -12.04 -6.25
N PRO A 94 2.81 -13.09 -6.90
CA PRO A 94 4.19 -13.13 -7.39
C PRO A 94 4.57 -11.95 -8.28
N GLU A 95 3.63 -11.45 -9.09
CA GLU A 95 3.82 -10.29 -9.94
C GLU A 95 4.05 -9.00 -9.14
N ILE A 96 3.25 -8.76 -8.10
CA ILE A 96 3.39 -7.61 -7.20
C ILE A 96 4.68 -7.70 -6.39
N GLU A 97 5.09 -8.90 -5.96
CA GLU A 97 6.39 -9.09 -5.31
C GLU A 97 7.54 -8.72 -6.25
N LEU A 98 7.48 -9.15 -7.51
CA LEU A 98 8.49 -8.84 -8.52
C LEU A 98 8.52 -7.33 -8.84
N GLN A 99 7.34 -6.73 -9.00
CA GLN A 99 7.18 -5.29 -9.24
C GLN A 99 7.77 -4.47 -8.10
N THR A 100 7.43 -4.80 -6.86
CA THR A 100 7.98 -4.12 -5.67
C THR A 100 9.50 -4.27 -5.61
N LYS A 101 10.05 -5.46 -5.89
CA LYS A 101 11.50 -5.67 -5.95
C LYS A 101 12.17 -4.82 -7.04
N LYS A 102 11.52 -4.60 -8.18
CA LYS A 102 12.03 -3.72 -9.24
C LYS A 102 12.01 -2.25 -8.78
N LEU A 103 10.90 -1.79 -8.19
CA LEU A 103 10.74 -0.41 -7.70
C LEU A 103 11.76 -0.05 -6.61
N ARG A 104 12.07 -0.98 -5.71
CA ARG A 104 13.10 -0.79 -4.67
C ARG A 104 14.51 -0.49 -5.20
N LYS A 105 14.79 -0.80 -6.46
CA LYS A 105 16.08 -0.46 -7.10
C LYS A 105 16.15 1.01 -7.54
N ASN A 106 15.03 1.71 -7.53
CA ASN A 106 14.94 3.12 -7.89
C ASN A 106 15.02 3.98 -6.63
N GLU A 107 16.09 4.75 -6.48
CA GLU A 107 16.28 5.63 -5.33
C GLU A 107 15.21 6.73 -5.21
N ASN A 108 14.71 7.23 -6.35
CA ASN A 108 13.66 8.26 -6.33
C ASN A 108 12.33 7.71 -5.82
N PHE A 109 12.05 6.43 -6.07
CA PHE A 109 10.89 5.75 -5.50
C PHE A 109 11.02 5.62 -3.98
N LEU A 110 12.20 5.23 -3.48
CA LEU A 110 12.41 5.06 -2.04
C LEU A 110 12.29 6.38 -1.26
N LYS A 111 12.65 7.51 -1.86
CA LYS A 111 12.47 8.86 -1.27
C LYS A 111 11.00 9.20 -0.97
N VAL A 112 10.04 8.54 -1.61
CA VAL A 112 8.61 8.74 -1.33
C VAL A 112 8.21 8.17 0.04
N PHE A 113 8.98 7.22 0.57
CA PHE A 113 8.67 6.48 1.82
C PHE A 113 9.70 6.71 2.94
N SER A 114 10.68 7.59 2.71
CA SER A 114 11.76 7.93 3.66
C SER A 114 11.42 9.12 4.55
#